data_AF-A0A101ISU2-F1
#
_entry.id   AF-A0A101ISU2-F1
#
_cell.length_a   1.000
_cell.length_b   1.000
_cell.length_c   1.000
_cell.angle_alpha   90.00
_cell.angle_beta   90.00
_cell.angle_gamma   90.00
#
_symmetry.space_group_name_H-M   'P 1'
#
loop_
_entity.id
_entity.type
_entity.pdbx_description
1 polymer ?
#
loop_
_entity_poly.entity_id
_entity_poly.type
_entity_poly.pdbx_seq_one_letter_code
_entity_poly.pdbx_strand_id
1 'polypeptide(L)' 'MKIIKDPVHGYVEADALALRLLDSGVVQRLRHITQLGFANLVYPGANHTRFEHSL' A
#
# COMPACT_ATOMS: atom_id res chain seq x y z
N MET A 1 13.00 -8.25 -10.39
CA MET A 1 12.93 -7.52 -9.11
C MET A 1 12.55 -6.08 -9.42
N LYS A 2 11.61 -5.52 -8.67
CA LYS A 2 11.21 -4.11 -8.79
C LYS A 2 11.46 -3.44 -7.45
N ILE A 3 12.01 -2.23 -7.51
CA ILE A 3 12.22 -1.41 -6.32
C ILE A 3 11.04 -0.45 -6.19
N ILE A 4 10.37 -0.46 -5.05
CA ILE A 4 9.25 0.41 -4.72
C ILE A 4 9.72 1.39 -3.64
N LYS A 5 9.53 2.69 -3.88
CA LYS A 5 9.84 3.70 -2.87
C LYS A 5 8.72 3.76 -1.84
N ASP A 6 9.07 3.61 -0.57
CA ASP A 6 8.17 3.66 0.57
C ASP A 6 8.64 4.76 1.55
N PRO A 7 7.76 5.63 2.07
CA PRO A 7 8.15 6.71 2.98
C PRO A 7 8.61 6.23 4.37
N VAL A 8 8.29 5.01 4.79
CA VAL A 8 8.64 4.44 6.11
C VAL A 8 9.89 3.58 6.01
N HIS A 9 9.98 2.73 4.97
CA HIS A 9 11.04 1.75 4.78
C HIS A 9 12.08 2.17 3.72
N GLY A 10 11.88 3.28 3.03
CA GLY A 10 12.77 3.79 2.00
C GLY A 10 12.57 3.06 0.67
N TYR A 11 13.18 1.90 0.51
CA TYR A 11 13.08 1.08 -0.70
C TYR A 11 12.70 -0.35 -0.35
N VAL A 12 11.58 -0.82 -0.90
CA VAL A 12 11.09 -2.19 -0.75
C VAL A 12 11.38 -2.94 -2.05
N GLU A 13 12.04 -4.09 -1.94
CA GLU A 13 12.32 -4.97 -3.07
C GLU A 13 11.19 -5.99 -3.26
N ALA A 14 10.53 -5.93 -4.42
CA ALA A 14 9.50 -6.89 -4.81
C ALA A 14 10.07 -7.90 -5.82
N ASP A 15 10.05 -9.17 -5.44
CA ASP A 15 10.40 -10.28 -6.33
C ASP A 15 9.27 -10.60 -7.32
N ALA A 16 9.45 -11.64 -8.15
CA ALA A 16 8.47 -11.98 -9.17
C ALA A 16 7.13 -12.48 -8.61
N LEU A 17 7.14 -13.16 -7.45
CA LEU A 17 5.92 -13.65 -6.81
C LEU A 17 5.16 -12.48 -6.17
N ALA A 18 5.86 -11.62 -5.43
CA ALA A 18 5.31 -10.41 -4.85
C ALA A 18 4.69 -9.53 -5.92
N LEU A 19 5.37 -9.31 -7.06
CA LEU A 19 4.80 -8.53 -8.16
C LEU A 19 3.52 -9.14 -8.73
N ARG A 20 3.48 -10.46 -8.93
CA ARG A 20 2.25 -11.14 -9.39
C ARG A 20 1.09 -11.00 -8.41
N LEU A 21 1.36 -11.05 -7.10
CA LEU A 21 0.34 -10.85 -6.08
C LEU A 21 -0.11 -9.39 -6.05
N LEU A 22 0.83 -8.45 -6.07
CA LEU A 22 0.55 -7.01 -6.10
C LEU A 22 -0.30 -6.62 -7.31
N ASP A 23 -0.06 -7.23 -8.47
CA ASP A 23 -0.84 -6.97 -9.70
C ASP A 23 -2.21 -7.66 -9.73
N SER A 24 -2.52 -8.53 -8.75
CA SER A 24 -3.83 -9.17 -8.67
C SER A 24 -4.92 -8.17 -8.27
N GLY A 25 -6.13 -8.34 -8.82
CA GLY A 25 -7.27 -7.46 -8.49
C GLY A 25 -7.62 -7.44 -7.00
N VAL A 26 -7.42 -8.55 -6.29
CA VAL A 26 -7.70 -8.65 -4.84
C VAL A 26 -6.76 -7.77 -4.02
N VAL A 27 -5.47 -7.71 -4.39
CA VAL A 27 -4.50 -6.85 -3.70
C VAL A 27 -4.62 -5.40 -4.16
N GLN A 28 -4.83 -5.14 -5.46
CA GLN A 28 -5.06 -3.79 -5.98
C GLN A 28 -6.29 -3.12 -5.34
N ARG A 29 -7.33 -3.88 -4.99
CA ARG A 29 -8.49 -3.37 -4.22
C ARG A 29 -8.09 -2.64 -2.94
N LEU A 30 -6.99 -3.02 -2.30
CA LEU A 30 -6.54 -2.39 -1.05
C LEU A 30 -6.20 -0.90 -1.21
N ARG A 31 -5.95 -0.43 -2.45
CA ARG A 31 -5.75 1.00 -2.76
C ARG A 31 -6.99 1.86 -2.50
N HIS A 32 -8.15 1.23 -2.35
CA HIS A 32 -9.43 1.91 -2.13
C HIS A 32 -9.97 1.72 -0.72
N ILE A 33 -9.15 1.18 0.20
CA ILE A 33 -9.52 0.95 1.60
C ILE A 33 -8.54 1.74 2.47
N THR A 34 -9.01 2.80 3.11
CA THR A 34 -8.18 3.58 4.04
C THR A 34 -7.74 2.71 5.21
N GLN A 35 -6.51 2.89 5.68
CA GLN A 35 -5.97 2.12 6.79
C GLN A 35 -6.77 2.38 8.08
N LEU A 36 -7.16 3.63 8.31
CA LEU A 36 -7.76 4.12 9.55
C LEU A 36 -9.23 4.55 9.40
N GLY A 37 -9.94 4.10 8.35
CA GLY A 37 -11.36 4.43 8.15
C GLY A 37 -11.61 5.93 7.99
N PHE A 38 -12.50 6.50 8.82
CA PHE A 38 -12.88 7.91 8.82
C PHE A 38 -11.94 8.82 9.60
N ALA A 39 -10.80 8.30 10.11
CA ALA A 39 -9.84 9.13 10.83
C ALA A 39 -9.32 10.31 9.99
N ASN A 40 -9.34 10.22 8.66
CA ASN A 40 -9.00 11.32 7.76
C ASN A 40 -9.90 12.55 7.89
N LEU A 41 -11.11 12.42 8.43
CA LEU A 41 -12.02 13.54 8.72
C LEU A 41 -11.57 14.40 9.92
N VAL A 42 -10.72 13.83 10.79
CA VAL A 42 -10.15 14.52 11.97
C VAL A 42 -8.66 14.80 11.76
N TYR A 43 -7.94 13.85 11.16
CA TYR A 43 -6.52 13.89 10.87
C TYR A 43 -6.31 13.89 9.35
N PRO A 44 -6.25 15.05 8.68
CA PRO A 44 -6.25 15.12 7.22
C PRO A 44 -5.01 14.49 6.55
N GLY A 45 -3.98 14.13 7.32
CA GLY A 45 -2.83 13.36 6.84
C GLY A 45 -3.04 11.83 6.82
N ALA A 46 -4.10 11.32 7.44
CA ALA A 46 -4.42 9.89 7.52
C ALA A 46 -5.04 9.33 6.22
N ASN A 47 -4.45 9.66 5.07
CA ASN A 47 -4.93 9.26 3.74
C ASN A 47 -4.34 7.93 3.24
N HIS A 48 -3.46 7.32 4.04
CA HIS A 48 -2.83 6.07 3.67
C HIS A 48 -3.85 4.92 3.62
N THR A 49 -3.62 4.01 2.69
CA THR A 49 -4.48 2.87 2.38
C THR A 49 -3.88 1.57 2.88
N ARG A 50 -4.69 0.51 2.88
CA ARG A 50 -4.25 -0.85 3.22
C ARG A 50 -3.20 -1.38 2.23
N PHE A 51 -3.13 -0.83 1.01
CA PHE A 51 -2.20 -1.30 -0.01
C PHE A 51 -0.75 -1.05 0.39
N GLU A 52 -0.36 0.20 0.62
CA GLU A 52 1.02 0.54 0.98
C GLU A 52 1.44 -0.05 2.31
N HIS A 53 0.50 -0.27 3.23
CA HIS A 53 0.79 -0.94 4.50
C HIS A 53 0.98 -2.46 4.36
N SER A 54 0.55 -3.06 3.25
CA SER A 54 0.73 -4.50 2.98
C SER A 54 1.99 -4.81 2.17
N LEU A 55 2.68 -3.78 1.66
CA LEU A 55 3.99 -3.90 1.01
C LEU A 55 5.06 -4.26 2.05
#